data_AF-A0A7W1MRS5-F1
#
_entry.id   AF-A0A7W1MRS5-F1
#
_cell.length_a   1.000
_cell.length_b   1.000
_cell.length_c   1.000
_cell.angle_alpha   90.00
_cell.angle_beta   90.00
_cell.angle_gamma   90.00
#
_symmetry.space_group_name_H-M   'P 1'
#
loop_
_entity.id
_entity.type
_entity.pdbx_description
1 polymer ?
#
loop_
_entity_poly.entity_id
_entity_poly.type
_entity_poly.pdbx_seq_one_letter_code
_entity_poly.pdbx_strand_id
1 'polypeptide(L)'
;MKTPTPQLRLTCVLAAVCLALAPAVFAIDPPPDGGYKNRNTAEGEDALFSLTNGSDNTATGYHALYDNKAIQNTASGSLALSSDTTGSANTAAGFRALAANTTGLFNTATGSSALQINTTGSANTATGEIALASNTTGFSNVATGLGALLFNSTGSANTAEGYEAMWNSFTGSDNTAVGADALHFNTLGNSNTAIGFAALNFNGGGNENTAVGFNALLNNVGNGNVALGFGAGENLTTGQNNIAVGNPGVTGESGIVRIGTEGTQTAVYMAGITTSALVEGVPVGVSPTGQLGVKRSSARFKEVIKPMNKSSEAIFSLRPVTFRYKKDIDPKGTPQFGLVAEEVEKIDSALVAHDEKGQPFTVRYEEVNAMLLNEFLKEHRKVEVLEASLAQQQKTIEELSAGLKEQAARIKGEHADRD
;
A
#
# COMPACT_ATOMS: atom_id res chain seq x y z
N MET A 1 -54.28 -41.53 -67.44
CA MET A 1 -53.97 -41.17 -66.05
C MET A 1 -54.11 -39.66 -65.90
N LYS A 2 -55.04 -39.25 -65.01
CA LYS A 2 -55.18 -37.95 -64.31
C LYS A 2 -55.30 -36.64 -65.13
N THR A 3 -56.54 -36.15 -65.20
CA THR A 3 -56.91 -34.73 -65.33
C THR A 3 -56.51 -33.95 -64.06
N PRO A 4 -55.98 -32.72 -64.15
CA PRO A 4 -55.66 -31.92 -62.98
C PRO A 4 -56.90 -31.16 -62.44
N THR A 5 -57.05 -31.26 -61.12
CA THR A 5 -58.14 -30.76 -60.26
C THR A 5 -58.19 -29.22 -60.16
N PRO A 6 -59.37 -28.57 -60.07
CA PRO A 6 -59.50 -27.12 -59.94
C PRO A 6 -59.40 -26.63 -58.47
N GLN A 7 -58.60 -27.29 -57.62
CA GLN A 7 -58.50 -26.93 -56.19
C GLN A 7 -57.47 -25.83 -55.89
N LEU A 8 -56.52 -25.56 -56.81
CA LEU A 8 -55.42 -24.61 -56.56
C LEU A 8 -55.81 -23.14 -56.77
N ARG A 9 -56.83 -22.85 -57.59
CA ARG A 9 -57.27 -21.47 -57.85
C ARG A 9 -58.18 -20.92 -56.74
N LEU A 10 -58.98 -21.77 -56.11
CA LEU A 10 -59.88 -21.35 -55.02
C LEU A 10 -59.11 -21.07 -53.71
N THR A 11 -58.04 -21.82 -53.45
CA THR A 11 -57.18 -21.64 -52.27
C THR A 11 -56.33 -20.37 -52.35
N CYS A 12 -55.83 -20.00 -53.52
CA CYS A 12 -55.08 -18.74 -53.71
C CYS A 12 -56.00 -17.51 -53.60
N VAL A 13 -57.24 -17.59 -54.08
CA VAL A 13 -58.21 -16.49 -53.98
C VAL A 13 -58.73 -16.34 -52.55
N LEU A 14 -58.98 -17.44 -51.82
CA LEU A 14 -59.34 -17.36 -50.39
C LEU A 14 -58.21 -16.77 -49.55
N ALA A 15 -56.95 -17.15 -49.81
CA ALA A 15 -55.80 -16.60 -49.10
C ALA A 15 -55.61 -15.10 -49.36
N ALA A 16 -55.80 -14.64 -50.61
CA ALA A 16 -55.73 -13.23 -50.96
C ALA A 16 -56.88 -12.40 -50.35
N VAL A 17 -58.09 -12.97 -50.28
CA VAL A 17 -59.25 -12.32 -49.64
C VAL A 17 -59.09 -12.27 -48.11
N CYS A 18 -58.49 -13.30 -47.49
CA CYS A 18 -58.16 -13.28 -46.06
C CYS A 18 -57.08 -12.24 -45.71
N LEU A 19 -56.11 -11.97 -46.61
CA LEU A 19 -55.15 -10.88 -46.41
C LEU A 19 -55.75 -9.49 -46.65
N ALA A 20 -56.73 -9.37 -47.55
CA ALA A 20 -57.43 -8.10 -47.82
C ALA A 20 -58.49 -7.75 -46.76
N LEU A 21 -59.00 -8.75 -46.02
CA LEU A 21 -59.97 -8.59 -44.92
C LEU A 21 -59.32 -8.68 -43.53
N ALA A 22 -58.02 -8.95 -43.45
CA ALA A 22 -57.30 -8.75 -42.20
C ALA A 22 -57.38 -7.26 -41.88
N PRO A 23 -57.88 -6.85 -40.69
CA PRO A 23 -57.70 -5.47 -40.28
C PRO A 23 -56.20 -5.21 -40.39
N ALA A 24 -55.82 -4.20 -41.15
CA ALA A 24 -54.51 -3.62 -40.97
C ALA A 24 -54.47 -3.25 -39.48
N VAL A 25 -53.76 -4.05 -38.69
CA VAL A 25 -53.39 -3.71 -37.32
C VAL A 25 -52.36 -2.61 -37.52
N PHE A 26 -52.84 -1.42 -37.86
CA PHE A 26 -52.11 -0.21 -37.63
C PHE A 26 -51.88 -0.21 -36.12
N ALA A 27 -50.60 -0.18 -35.73
CA ALA A 27 -50.25 0.28 -34.41
C ALA A 27 -51.06 1.57 -34.18
N ILE A 28 -51.83 1.59 -33.10
CA ILE A 28 -52.59 2.77 -32.71
C ILE A 28 -51.55 3.88 -32.58
N ASP A 29 -51.70 4.94 -33.37
CA ASP A 29 -50.79 6.09 -33.42
C ASP A 29 -51.56 7.33 -32.94
N PRO A 30 -51.22 7.91 -31.78
CA PRO A 30 -50.17 7.45 -30.86
C PRO A 30 -50.57 6.17 -30.09
N PRO A 31 -49.60 5.42 -29.52
CA PRO A 31 -49.87 4.27 -28.66
C PRO A 31 -50.86 4.65 -27.55
N PRO A 32 -51.77 3.76 -27.12
CA PRO A 32 -52.74 4.10 -26.08
C PRO A 32 -52.01 4.32 -24.75
N ASP A 33 -52.03 5.55 -24.26
CA ASP A 33 -51.48 5.92 -22.95
C ASP A 33 -52.05 5.04 -21.82
N GLY A 34 -51.19 4.52 -20.95
CA GLY A 34 -51.56 3.80 -19.73
C GLY A 34 -51.22 2.31 -19.70
N GLY A 35 -52.18 1.48 -19.32
CA GLY A 35 -51.97 0.08 -18.95
C GLY A 35 -52.00 -0.91 -20.13
N TYR A 36 -50.96 -1.75 -20.22
CA TYR A 36 -50.79 -2.79 -21.24
C TYR A 36 -50.92 -4.19 -20.64
N LYS A 37 -51.03 -5.20 -21.50
CA LYS A 37 -51.05 -6.62 -21.09
C LYS A 37 -49.80 -6.96 -20.27
N ASN A 38 -49.92 -7.95 -19.37
CA ASN A 38 -48.86 -8.45 -18.48
C ASN A 38 -48.34 -7.42 -17.46
N ARG A 39 -49.21 -6.51 -16.99
CA ARG A 39 -48.87 -5.48 -15.98
C ARG A 39 -47.77 -4.51 -16.46
N ASN A 40 -47.73 -4.25 -17.77
CA ASN A 40 -46.86 -3.23 -18.33
C ASN A 40 -47.57 -1.87 -18.33
N THR A 41 -46.83 -0.77 -18.21
CA THR A 41 -47.34 0.62 -18.29
C THR A 41 -46.46 1.43 -19.23
N ALA A 42 -47.05 2.21 -20.15
CA ALA A 42 -46.30 3.08 -21.04
C ALA A 42 -46.97 4.46 -21.20
N GLU A 43 -46.15 5.51 -21.22
CA GLU A 43 -46.55 6.90 -21.45
C GLU A 43 -45.52 7.58 -22.38
N GLY A 44 -45.96 8.12 -23.52
CA GLY A 44 -45.11 8.80 -24.51
C GLY A 44 -44.97 8.06 -25.84
N GLU A 45 -44.49 8.78 -26.85
CA GLU A 45 -44.34 8.29 -28.22
C GLU A 45 -43.37 7.10 -28.30
N ASP A 46 -43.82 6.01 -28.92
CA ASP A 46 -43.08 4.74 -29.08
C ASP A 46 -42.54 4.14 -27.77
N ALA A 47 -43.11 4.52 -26.63
CA ALA A 47 -42.83 3.87 -25.36
C ALA A 47 -43.36 2.43 -25.38
N LEU A 48 -42.51 1.47 -25.04
CA LEU A 48 -42.83 0.03 -25.06
C LEU A 48 -43.39 -0.47 -26.41
N PHE A 49 -42.85 0.04 -27.52
CA PHE A 49 -43.33 -0.25 -28.87
C PHE A 49 -43.33 -1.76 -29.21
N SER A 50 -42.27 -2.48 -28.83
CA SER A 50 -42.17 -3.94 -29.01
C SER A 50 -42.90 -4.69 -27.90
N LEU A 51 -44.22 -4.83 -28.03
CA LEU A 51 -45.07 -5.58 -27.10
C LEU A 51 -44.92 -7.10 -27.28
N THR A 52 -43.82 -7.67 -26.80
CA THR A 52 -43.60 -9.13 -26.80
C THR A 52 -44.08 -9.79 -25.49
N ASN A 53 -43.50 -10.94 -25.09
CA ASN A 53 -43.92 -11.70 -23.90
C ASN A 53 -43.52 -11.07 -22.55
N GLY A 54 -42.88 -9.89 -22.57
CA GLY A 54 -42.44 -9.18 -21.36
C GLY A 54 -43.58 -8.82 -20.42
N SER A 55 -43.28 -8.75 -19.12
CA SER A 55 -44.21 -8.42 -18.04
C SER A 55 -43.59 -7.46 -17.04
N ASP A 56 -44.44 -6.72 -16.32
CA ASP A 56 -44.03 -5.87 -15.20
C ASP A 56 -43.06 -4.73 -15.58
N ASN A 57 -43.17 -4.20 -16.80
CA ASN A 57 -42.34 -3.09 -17.29
C ASN A 57 -43.04 -1.73 -17.16
N THR A 58 -42.29 -0.67 -16.86
CA THR A 58 -42.76 0.72 -16.86
C THR A 58 -41.92 1.57 -17.80
N ALA A 59 -42.54 2.21 -18.81
CA ALA A 59 -41.86 3.06 -19.79
C ALA A 59 -42.46 4.47 -19.80
N THR A 60 -41.64 5.50 -19.61
CA THR A 60 -42.08 6.90 -19.67
C THR A 60 -41.10 7.73 -20.52
N GLY A 61 -41.56 8.27 -21.65
CA GLY A 61 -40.78 9.10 -22.56
C GLY A 61 -40.58 8.51 -23.97
N TYR A 62 -40.09 9.36 -24.89
CA TYR A 62 -39.87 9.02 -26.30
C TYR A 62 -38.94 7.80 -26.47
N HIS A 63 -39.44 6.74 -27.10
CA HIS A 63 -38.72 5.47 -27.33
C HIS A 63 -38.17 4.80 -26.04
N ALA A 64 -38.78 5.03 -24.89
CA ALA A 64 -38.44 4.30 -23.67
C ALA A 64 -38.83 2.81 -23.83
N LEU A 65 -37.91 1.88 -23.54
CA LEU A 65 -38.13 0.43 -23.73
C LEU A 65 -38.62 0.02 -25.14
N TYR A 66 -38.12 0.70 -26.18
CA TYR A 66 -38.59 0.53 -27.55
C TYR A 66 -38.51 -0.93 -28.06
N ASP A 67 -37.36 -1.59 -27.93
CA ASP A 67 -37.19 -3.01 -28.28
C ASP A 67 -36.96 -3.88 -27.03
N ASN A 68 -38.03 -4.15 -26.27
CA ASN A 68 -37.97 -4.93 -25.02
C ASN A 68 -38.60 -6.32 -25.14
N LYS A 69 -37.87 -7.37 -24.75
CA LYS A 69 -38.42 -8.75 -24.57
C LYS A 69 -38.30 -9.28 -23.14
N ALA A 70 -37.89 -8.43 -22.22
CA ALA A 70 -37.58 -8.78 -20.84
C ALA A 70 -38.70 -8.38 -19.86
N ILE A 71 -38.46 -8.66 -18.58
CA ILE A 71 -39.40 -8.43 -17.49
C ILE A 71 -38.83 -7.46 -16.45
N GLN A 72 -39.70 -6.77 -15.71
CA GLN A 72 -39.35 -5.97 -14.54
C GLN A 72 -38.44 -4.76 -14.82
N ASN A 73 -38.51 -4.17 -16.02
CA ASN A 73 -37.71 -2.99 -16.35
C ASN A 73 -38.46 -1.68 -16.11
N THR A 74 -37.78 -0.68 -15.55
CA THR A 74 -38.29 0.68 -15.40
C THR A 74 -37.44 1.64 -16.23
N ALA A 75 -38.04 2.34 -17.19
CA ALA A 75 -37.39 3.33 -18.03
C ALA A 75 -38.13 4.67 -17.93
N SER A 76 -37.40 5.72 -17.57
CA SER A 76 -37.91 7.09 -17.52
C SER A 76 -36.93 8.05 -18.17
N GLY A 77 -37.36 8.65 -19.28
CA GLY A 77 -36.53 9.53 -20.10
C GLY A 77 -36.49 9.08 -21.56
N SER A 78 -36.17 10.03 -22.44
CA SER A 78 -36.04 9.73 -23.87
C SER A 78 -34.90 8.75 -24.12
N LEU A 79 -35.20 7.71 -24.90
CA LEU A 79 -34.29 6.62 -25.28
C LEU A 79 -33.73 5.82 -24.08
N ALA A 80 -34.38 5.87 -22.92
CA ALA A 80 -34.00 5.04 -21.78
C ALA A 80 -34.32 3.56 -22.08
N LEU A 81 -33.34 2.66 -21.92
CA LEU A 81 -33.47 1.22 -22.23
C LEU A 81 -34.00 0.92 -23.66
N SER A 82 -33.68 1.74 -24.65
CA SER A 82 -34.27 1.63 -26.00
C SER A 82 -33.96 0.33 -26.74
N SER A 83 -32.87 -0.37 -26.40
CA SER A 83 -32.40 -1.57 -27.11
C SER A 83 -32.28 -2.83 -26.24
N ASP A 84 -33.08 -2.92 -25.17
CA ASP A 84 -33.04 -4.00 -24.18
C ASP A 84 -33.62 -5.35 -24.65
N THR A 85 -32.78 -6.19 -25.24
CA THR A 85 -33.30 -7.42 -25.86
C THR A 85 -33.81 -8.46 -24.86
N THR A 86 -33.04 -8.86 -23.85
CA THR A 86 -33.45 -9.85 -22.82
C THR A 86 -33.04 -9.48 -21.39
N GLY A 87 -32.51 -8.27 -21.16
CA GLY A 87 -32.08 -7.83 -19.85
C GLY A 87 -33.26 -7.55 -18.91
N SER A 88 -33.38 -8.26 -17.81
CA SER A 88 -34.48 -8.09 -16.84
C SER A 88 -34.04 -7.35 -15.58
N ALA A 89 -35.02 -6.77 -14.88
CA ALA A 89 -34.84 -6.07 -13.60
C ALA A 89 -33.89 -4.86 -13.66
N ASN A 90 -33.95 -4.10 -14.75
CA ASN A 90 -33.15 -2.89 -14.97
C ASN A 90 -33.95 -1.61 -14.65
N THR A 91 -33.28 -0.61 -14.05
CA THR A 91 -33.85 0.72 -13.82
C THR A 91 -33.02 1.77 -14.56
N ALA A 92 -33.64 2.55 -15.44
CA ALA A 92 -33.02 3.61 -16.21
C ALA A 92 -33.81 4.91 -16.06
N ALA A 93 -33.17 5.97 -15.56
CA ALA A 93 -33.76 7.28 -15.36
C ALA A 93 -32.83 8.37 -15.93
N GLY A 94 -33.18 8.92 -17.09
CA GLY A 94 -32.40 9.96 -17.78
C GLY A 94 -32.39 9.79 -19.30
N PHE A 95 -31.97 10.83 -20.01
CA PHE A 95 -31.79 10.77 -21.47
C PHE A 95 -30.73 9.73 -21.82
N ARG A 96 -31.08 8.72 -22.63
CA ARG A 96 -30.20 7.61 -23.03
C ARG A 96 -29.57 6.83 -21.86
N ALA A 97 -30.18 6.86 -20.67
CA ALA A 97 -29.76 6.00 -19.59
C ALA A 97 -29.94 4.53 -20.02
N LEU A 98 -28.89 3.72 -19.92
CA LEU A 98 -28.93 2.29 -20.21
C LEU A 98 -29.39 1.95 -21.66
N ALA A 99 -29.19 2.87 -22.61
CA ALA A 99 -29.81 2.82 -23.95
C ALA A 99 -29.47 1.55 -24.76
N ALA A 100 -28.24 1.03 -24.62
CA ALA A 100 -27.73 -0.15 -25.32
C ALA A 100 -27.40 -1.29 -24.34
N ASN A 101 -28.36 -1.66 -23.50
CA ASN A 101 -28.32 -2.92 -22.74
C ASN A 101 -28.81 -4.06 -23.63
N THR A 102 -28.11 -5.19 -23.80
CA THR A 102 -28.65 -6.30 -24.61
C THR A 102 -29.16 -7.45 -23.74
N THR A 103 -28.33 -7.96 -22.83
CA THR A 103 -28.69 -9.08 -21.95
C THR A 103 -28.38 -8.83 -20.46
N GLY A 104 -27.84 -7.66 -20.13
CA GLY A 104 -27.46 -7.31 -18.76
C GLY A 104 -28.65 -7.26 -17.80
N LEU A 105 -28.47 -7.77 -16.58
CA LEU A 105 -29.51 -7.86 -15.55
C LEU A 105 -29.19 -6.98 -14.34
N PHE A 106 -30.22 -6.54 -13.61
CA PHE A 106 -30.08 -5.86 -12.31
C PHE A 106 -29.25 -4.58 -12.35
N ASN A 107 -29.29 -3.83 -13.46
CA ASN A 107 -28.56 -2.57 -13.58
C ASN A 107 -29.44 -1.38 -13.17
N THR A 108 -28.85 -0.42 -12.46
CA THR A 108 -29.47 0.87 -12.12
C THR A 108 -28.68 1.98 -12.77
N ALA A 109 -29.31 2.80 -13.62
CA ALA A 109 -28.70 3.92 -14.30
C ALA A 109 -29.55 5.18 -14.08
N THR A 110 -29.02 6.17 -13.36
CA THR A 110 -29.67 7.45 -13.08
C THR A 110 -28.78 8.59 -13.52
N GLY A 111 -29.18 9.32 -14.56
CA GLY A 111 -28.40 10.41 -15.16
C GLY A 111 -28.40 10.35 -16.69
N SER A 112 -28.07 11.47 -17.33
CA SER A 112 -27.92 11.52 -18.79
C SER A 112 -26.80 10.60 -19.24
N SER A 113 -27.10 9.64 -20.11
CA SER A 113 -26.15 8.66 -20.65
C SER A 113 -25.43 7.81 -19.58
N ALA A 114 -25.99 7.72 -18.36
CA ALA A 114 -25.51 6.78 -17.35
C ALA A 114 -25.64 5.35 -17.89
N LEU A 115 -24.57 4.57 -17.80
CA LEU A 115 -24.49 3.19 -18.29
C LEU A 115 -24.93 3.02 -19.77
N GLN A 116 -24.74 4.05 -20.62
CA GLN A 116 -25.31 4.10 -21.97
C GLN A 116 -25.04 2.84 -22.80
N ILE A 117 -23.81 2.33 -22.76
CA ILE A 117 -23.38 1.13 -23.49
C ILE A 117 -23.10 0.03 -22.47
N ASN A 118 -24.06 -0.88 -22.27
CA ASN A 118 -23.94 -2.02 -21.35
C ASN A 118 -24.39 -3.34 -21.97
N THR A 119 -23.59 -3.93 -22.87
CA THR A 119 -24.05 -5.11 -23.63
C THR A 119 -24.50 -6.27 -22.72
N THR A 120 -23.62 -6.84 -21.90
CA THR A 120 -23.93 -8.02 -21.08
C THR A 120 -23.66 -7.84 -19.58
N GLY A 121 -23.12 -6.69 -19.17
CA GLY A 121 -22.79 -6.40 -17.76
C GLY A 121 -24.02 -6.43 -16.86
N SER A 122 -23.88 -6.98 -15.66
CA SER A 122 -24.98 -7.14 -14.71
C SER A 122 -24.63 -6.60 -13.32
N ALA A 123 -25.65 -6.26 -12.54
CA ALA A 123 -25.52 -5.74 -11.17
C ALA A 123 -24.72 -4.43 -11.06
N ASN A 124 -24.74 -3.58 -12.08
CA ASN A 124 -24.05 -2.29 -12.04
C ASN A 124 -24.98 -1.16 -11.56
N THR A 125 -24.45 -0.24 -10.76
CA THR A 125 -25.14 0.99 -10.34
C THR A 125 -24.38 2.20 -10.85
N ALA A 126 -25.00 3.01 -11.70
CA ALA A 126 -24.45 4.25 -12.23
C ALA A 126 -25.37 5.43 -11.88
N THR A 127 -24.88 6.39 -11.12
CA THR A 127 -25.60 7.60 -10.73
C THR A 127 -24.75 8.83 -11.05
N GLY A 128 -25.18 9.62 -12.03
CA GLY A 128 -24.43 10.77 -12.53
C GLY A 128 -24.51 10.83 -14.05
N GLU A 129 -24.30 12.01 -14.62
CA GLU A 129 -24.14 12.12 -16.07
C GLU A 129 -22.90 11.33 -16.51
N ILE A 130 -23.05 10.57 -17.59
CA ILE A 130 -22.03 9.71 -18.20
C ILE A 130 -21.32 8.73 -17.24
N ALA A 131 -21.87 8.48 -16.05
CA ALA A 131 -21.33 7.50 -15.12
C ALA A 131 -21.34 6.10 -15.77
N LEU A 132 -20.18 5.44 -15.80
CA LEU A 132 -20.00 4.07 -16.29
C LEU A 132 -20.53 3.85 -17.73
N ALA A 133 -20.47 4.88 -18.57
CA ALA A 133 -21.17 4.90 -19.87
C ALA A 133 -20.65 3.88 -20.91
N SER A 134 -19.43 3.34 -20.74
CA SER A 134 -18.79 2.44 -21.72
C SER A 134 -18.65 0.98 -21.26
N ASN A 135 -19.38 0.55 -20.22
CA ASN A 135 -19.26 -0.78 -19.61
C ASN A 135 -19.78 -1.93 -20.48
N THR A 136 -18.95 -2.55 -21.32
CA THR A 136 -19.42 -3.63 -22.20
C THR A 136 -19.86 -4.90 -21.46
N THR A 137 -18.97 -5.49 -20.63
CA THR A 137 -19.21 -6.78 -19.96
C THR A 137 -18.96 -6.78 -18.45
N GLY A 138 -18.46 -5.69 -17.88
CA GLY A 138 -18.16 -5.58 -16.46
C GLY A 138 -19.40 -5.76 -15.57
N PHE A 139 -19.24 -6.38 -14.41
CA PHE A 139 -20.33 -6.64 -13.47
C PHE A 139 -20.03 -6.13 -12.06
N SER A 140 -21.08 -5.91 -11.27
CA SER A 140 -20.99 -5.47 -9.88
C SER A 140 -20.20 -4.17 -9.66
N ASN A 141 -20.26 -3.22 -10.61
CA ASN A 141 -19.62 -1.92 -10.45
C ASN A 141 -20.59 -0.88 -9.86
N VAL A 142 -20.08 -0.02 -8.98
CA VAL A 142 -20.79 1.14 -8.44
C VAL A 142 -20.07 2.41 -8.90
N ALA A 143 -20.77 3.28 -9.62
CA ALA A 143 -20.25 4.55 -10.14
C ALA A 143 -21.19 5.68 -9.74
N THR A 144 -20.76 6.56 -8.84
CA THR A 144 -21.54 7.70 -8.37
C THR A 144 -20.74 8.99 -8.57
N GLY A 145 -21.23 9.88 -9.43
CA GLY A 145 -20.56 11.13 -9.81
C GLY A 145 -20.50 11.30 -11.32
N LEU A 146 -20.31 12.56 -11.76
CA LEU A 146 -20.11 12.89 -13.17
C LEU A 146 -18.84 12.19 -13.68
N GLY A 147 -18.99 11.31 -14.68
CA GLY A 147 -17.85 10.62 -15.29
C GLY A 147 -17.22 9.49 -14.47
N ALA A 148 -17.78 9.13 -13.31
CA ALA A 148 -17.25 8.02 -12.52
C ALA A 148 -17.23 6.72 -13.37
N LEU A 149 -16.09 6.02 -13.42
CA LEU A 149 -15.87 4.81 -14.23
C LEU A 149 -16.21 4.94 -15.75
N LEU A 150 -16.17 6.14 -16.33
CA LEU A 150 -16.65 6.40 -17.71
C LEU A 150 -16.16 5.37 -18.75
N PHE A 151 -14.86 5.07 -18.74
CA PHE A 151 -14.22 4.20 -19.73
C PHE A 151 -13.97 2.76 -19.23
N ASN A 152 -14.65 2.31 -18.18
CA ASN A 152 -14.60 0.88 -17.82
C ASN A 152 -15.24 0.04 -18.91
N SER A 153 -14.53 -0.96 -19.43
CA SER A 153 -15.03 -1.84 -20.49
C SER A 153 -15.38 -3.23 -19.97
N THR A 154 -14.45 -3.86 -19.23
CA THR A 154 -14.61 -5.24 -18.73
C THR A 154 -14.33 -5.40 -17.24
N GLY A 155 -13.82 -4.35 -16.57
CA GLY A 155 -13.51 -4.38 -15.15
C GLY A 155 -14.76 -4.64 -14.31
N SER A 156 -14.60 -5.41 -13.24
CA SER A 156 -15.71 -5.83 -12.37
C SER A 156 -15.40 -5.54 -10.90
N ALA A 157 -16.45 -5.48 -10.09
CA ALA A 157 -16.36 -5.24 -8.64
C ALA A 157 -15.63 -3.93 -8.26
N ASN A 158 -15.74 -2.88 -9.08
CA ASN A 158 -15.18 -1.57 -8.76
C ASN A 158 -16.20 -0.66 -8.07
N THR A 159 -15.75 0.14 -7.10
CA THR A 159 -16.53 1.22 -6.47
C THR A 159 -15.87 2.56 -6.76
N ALA A 160 -16.55 3.46 -7.46
CA ALA A 160 -16.09 4.81 -7.77
C ALA A 160 -17.14 5.83 -7.31
N GLU A 161 -16.76 6.68 -6.36
CA GLU A 161 -17.59 7.74 -5.79
C GLU A 161 -16.84 9.07 -5.86
N GLY A 162 -17.29 9.97 -6.74
CA GLY A 162 -16.66 11.28 -6.94
C GLY A 162 -16.71 11.74 -8.39
N TYR A 163 -16.40 13.02 -8.61
CA TYR A 163 -16.17 13.55 -9.96
C TYR A 163 -14.98 12.83 -10.59
N GLU A 164 -15.21 12.18 -11.73
CA GLU A 164 -14.18 11.47 -12.52
C GLU A 164 -13.37 10.42 -11.74
N ALA A 165 -13.92 9.88 -10.65
CA ALA A 165 -13.32 8.75 -9.93
C ALA A 165 -13.20 7.54 -10.88
N MET A 166 -12.00 6.96 -10.99
CA MET A 166 -11.68 5.87 -11.93
C MET A 166 -12.04 6.14 -13.40
N TRP A 167 -11.94 7.39 -13.85
CA TRP A 167 -12.31 7.79 -15.22
C TRP A 167 -11.73 6.88 -16.32
N ASN A 168 -10.44 6.50 -16.23
CA ASN A 168 -9.74 5.64 -17.20
C ASN A 168 -9.41 4.24 -16.66
N SER A 169 -10.41 3.45 -16.24
CA SER A 169 -10.22 2.06 -15.79
C SER A 169 -10.71 1.00 -16.77
N PHE A 170 -9.99 0.78 -17.88
CA PHE A 170 -10.40 -0.12 -18.97
C PHE A 170 -10.75 -1.56 -18.52
N THR A 171 -9.85 -2.22 -17.79
CA THR A 171 -9.99 -3.64 -17.41
C THR A 171 -9.71 -3.94 -15.94
N GLY A 172 -9.30 -2.93 -15.15
CA GLY A 172 -8.99 -3.10 -13.73
C GLY A 172 -10.21 -3.55 -12.92
N SER A 173 -10.02 -4.49 -12.01
CA SER A 173 -11.07 -5.04 -11.14
C SER A 173 -10.73 -4.88 -9.66
N ASP A 174 -11.75 -4.98 -8.81
CA ASP A 174 -11.63 -4.96 -7.34
C ASP A 174 -11.03 -3.66 -6.78
N ASN A 175 -11.25 -2.52 -7.44
CA ASN A 175 -10.75 -1.22 -6.98
C ASN A 175 -11.82 -0.41 -6.24
N THR A 176 -11.42 0.34 -5.22
CA THR A 176 -12.25 1.32 -4.52
C THR A 176 -11.65 2.71 -4.67
N ALA A 177 -12.40 3.66 -5.22
CA ALA A 177 -12.04 5.05 -5.40
C ALA A 177 -13.12 5.96 -4.81
N VAL A 178 -12.78 6.73 -3.78
CA VAL A 178 -13.69 7.67 -3.13
C VAL A 178 -13.03 9.04 -3.04
N GLY A 179 -13.54 10.00 -3.79
CA GLY A 179 -12.98 11.34 -3.95
C GLY A 179 -12.92 11.75 -5.41
N ALA A 180 -12.92 13.06 -5.67
CA ALA A 180 -12.68 13.56 -7.03
C ALA A 180 -11.28 13.14 -7.50
N ASP A 181 -11.20 12.64 -8.73
CA ASP A 181 -9.97 12.18 -9.37
C ASP A 181 -9.21 11.05 -8.66
N ALA A 182 -9.86 10.35 -7.71
CA ALA A 182 -9.29 9.15 -7.11
C ALA A 182 -9.16 8.05 -8.17
N LEU A 183 -7.96 7.44 -8.29
CA LEU A 183 -7.64 6.44 -9.33
C LEU A 183 -7.93 6.88 -10.79
N HIS A 184 -7.90 8.18 -11.08
CA HIS A 184 -8.31 8.74 -12.38
C HIS A 184 -7.64 8.02 -13.58
N PHE A 185 -6.35 7.73 -13.52
CA PHE A 185 -5.59 7.01 -14.56
C PHE A 185 -5.14 5.61 -14.10
N ASN A 186 -6.10 4.74 -13.79
CA ASN A 186 -5.83 3.33 -13.48
C ASN A 186 -6.13 2.40 -14.66
N THR A 187 -5.19 2.24 -15.60
CA THR A 187 -5.43 1.51 -16.86
C THR A 187 -5.63 0.00 -16.68
N LEU A 188 -4.80 -0.65 -15.86
CA LEU A 188 -4.75 -2.11 -15.69
C LEU A 188 -4.72 -2.58 -14.22
N GLY A 189 -4.56 -1.66 -13.26
CA GLY A 189 -4.35 -2.01 -11.86
C GLY A 189 -5.58 -2.61 -11.19
N ASN A 190 -5.35 -3.59 -10.33
CA ASN A 190 -6.37 -4.31 -9.58
C ASN A 190 -6.14 -4.18 -8.07
N SER A 191 -7.21 -4.37 -7.30
CA SER A 191 -7.14 -4.43 -5.84
C SER A 191 -6.58 -3.15 -5.19
N ASN A 192 -6.81 -1.98 -5.78
CA ASN A 192 -6.37 -0.70 -5.23
C ASN A 192 -7.47 -0.01 -4.42
N THR A 193 -7.10 0.60 -3.31
CA THR A 193 -7.97 1.47 -2.50
C THR A 193 -7.44 2.89 -2.53
N ALA A 194 -8.23 3.84 -3.02
CA ALA A 194 -7.91 5.26 -3.08
C ALA A 194 -9.03 6.09 -2.44
N ILE A 195 -8.74 6.75 -1.32
CA ILE A 195 -9.72 7.56 -0.59
C ILE A 195 -9.13 8.94 -0.36
N GLY A 196 -9.69 9.96 -1.01
CA GLY A 196 -9.22 11.33 -0.99
C GLY A 196 -9.14 11.94 -2.38
N PHE A 197 -9.07 13.27 -2.45
CA PHE A 197 -8.85 13.98 -3.72
C PHE A 197 -7.53 13.53 -4.35
N ALA A 198 -7.59 13.09 -5.62
CA ALA A 198 -6.45 12.65 -6.42
C ALA A 198 -5.56 11.57 -5.75
N ALA A 199 -6.10 10.77 -4.83
CA ALA A 199 -5.40 9.60 -4.30
C ALA A 199 -5.17 8.58 -5.44
N LEU A 200 -3.94 8.08 -5.59
CA LEU A 200 -3.53 7.19 -6.69
C LEU A 200 -3.88 7.70 -8.10
N ASN A 201 -3.87 9.02 -8.32
CA ASN A 201 -4.30 9.62 -9.58
C ASN A 201 -3.62 9.01 -10.82
N PHE A 202 -2.30 8.80 -10.77
CA PHE A 202 -1.52 8.19 -11.85
C PHE A 202 -1.05 6.77 -11.53
N ASN A 203 -1.99 5.83 -11.41
CA ASN A 203 -1.70 4.41 -11.21
C ASN A 203 -1.72 3.62 -12.52
N GLY A 204 -0.71 3.81 -13.38
CA GLY A 204 -0.65 3.22 -14.73
C GLY A 204 -0.59 1.68 -14.85
N GLY A 205 -0.81 0.93 -13.76
CA GLY A 205 -0.78 -0.53 -13.71
C GLY A 205 -0.44 -1.14 -12.36
N GLY A 206 -0.20 -0.33 -11.33
CA GLY A 206 0.08 -0.80 -9.98
C GLY A 206 -1.09 -1.57 -9.37
N ASN A 207 -0.78 -2.63 -8.63
CA ASN A 207 -1.77 -3.46 -7.94
C ASN A 207 -1.58 -3.39 -6.43
N GLU A 208 -2.65 -3.67 -5.69
CA GLU A 208 -2.61 -3.86 -4.24
C GLU A 208 -2.13 -2.62 -3.46
N ASN A 209 -2.37 -1.42 -4.01
CA ASN A 209 -2.01 -0.18 -3.32
C ASN A 209 -3.16 0.35 -2.46
N THR A 210 -2.83 0.90 -1.30
CA THR A 210 -3.78 1.59 -0.41
C THR A 210 -3.32 3.04 -0.23
N ALA A 211 -4.09 4.00 -0.70
CA ALA A 211 -3.85 5.44 -0.56
C ALA A 211 -5.03 6.11 0.12
N VAL A 212 -4.82 6.67 1.30
CA VAL A 212 -5.85 7.38 2.06
C VAL A 212 -5.33 8.77 2.42
N GLY A 213 -5.85 9.80 1.76
CA GLY A 213 -5.47 11.20 1.93
C GLY A 213 -5.44 11.98 0.61
N PHE A 214 -5.44 13.30 0.71
CA PHE A 214 -5.24 14.19 -0.44
C PHE A 214 -3.87 13.91 -1.08
N ASN A 215 -3.85 13.61 -2.39
CA ASN A 215 -2.65 13.26 -3.16
C ASN A 215 -1.82 12.08 -2.62
N ALA A 216 -2.41 11.20 -1.81
CA ALA A 216 -1.68 10.00 -1.36
C ALA A 216 -1.33 9.10 -2.56
N LEU A 217 -0.07 8.68 -2.67
CA LEU A 217 0.48 7.91 -3.81
C LEU A 217 0.18 8.52 -5.20
N LEU A 218 0.14 9.86 -5.32
CA LEU A 218 -0.27 10.57 -6.54
C LEU A 218 0.32 10.02 -7.84
N ASN A 219 1.62 9.66 -7.83
CA ASN A 219 2.39 9.25 -9.00
C ASN A 219 2.85 7.77 -8.97
N ASN A 220 2.16 6.92 -8.20
CA ASN A 220 2.61 5.55 -7.98
C ASN A 220 2.25 4.61 -9.14
N VAL A 221 3.27 3.96 -9.70
CA VAL A 221 3.16 2.89 -10.69
C VAL A 221 3.62 1.54 -10.14
N GLY A 222 4.04 1.49 -8.87
CA GLY A 222 4.47 0.28 -8.17
C GLY A 222 3.32 -0.49 -7.51
N ASN A 223 3.66 -1.63 -6.90
CA ASN A 223 2.70 -2.55 -6.26
C ASN A 223 2.86 -2.57 -4.74
N GLY A 224 1.76 -2.88 -4.04
CA GLY A 224 1.81 -3.19 -2.61
C GLY A 224 2.18 -2.01 -1.71
N ASN A 225 2.00 -0.77 -2.16
CA ASN A 225 2.31 0.41 -1.36
C ASN A 225 1.12 0.84 -0.50
N VAL A 226 1.40 1.19 0.76
CA VAL A 226 0.42 1.73 1.70
C VAL A 226 0.81 3.17 2.04
N ALA A 227 -0.08 4.12 1.78
CA ALA A 227 0.10 5.52 2.13
C ALA A 227 -1.11 6.08 2.89
N LEU A 228 -0.83 6.72 4.02
CA LEU A 228 -1.85 7.32 4.87
C LEU A 228 -1.48 8.76 5.24
N GLY A 229 -2.29 9.73 4.84
CA GLY A 229 -2.13 11.15 5.14
C GLY A 229 -2.02 12.04 3.90
N PHE A 230 -2.02 13.36 4.11
CA PHE A 230 -1.81 14.36 3.06
C PHE A 230 -0.44 14.19 2.41
N GLY A 231 -0.41 14.00 1.10
CA GLY A 231 0.83 13.82 0.31
C GLY A 231 1.63 12.57 0.69
N ALA A 232 1.05 11.61 1.42
CA ALA A 232 1.76 10.42 1.82
C ALA A 232 2.16 9.59 0.59
N GLY A 233 3.43 9.22 0.49
CA GLY A 233 3.97 8.46 -0.64
C GLY A 233 3.96 9.19 -1.99
N GLU A 234 3.78 10.50 -2.05
CA GLU A 234 3.76 11.27 -3.31
C GLU A 234 5.03 11.09 -4.17
N ASN A 235 6.19 10.86 -3.54
CA ASN A 235 7.46 10.62 -4.21
C ASN A 235 7.68 9.15 -4.61
N LEU A 236 6.80 8.23 -4.19
CA LEU A 236 6.88 6.81 -4.50
C LEU A 236 6.36 6.58 -5.92
N THR A 237 7.27 6.61 -6.90
CA THR A 237 6.91 6.45 -8.31
C THR A 237 6.92 5.00 -8.76
N THR A 238 8.07 4.31 -8.70
CA THR A 238 8.22 2.90 -9.16
C THR A 238 8.43 1.91 -8.03
N GLY A 239 8.60 2.41 -6.82
CA GLY A 239 8.86 1.63 -5.61
C GLY A 239 7.74 0.66 -5.26
N GLN A 240 8.05 -0.45 -4.61
CA GLN A 240 7.05 -1.47 -4.22
C GLN A 240 7.14 -1.80 -2.74
N ASN A 241 6.05 -2.29 -2.15
CA ASN A 241 5.99 -2.78 -0.77
C ASN A 241 6.42 -1.74 0.28
N ASN A 242 6.14 -0.46 0.04
CA ASN A 242 6.45 0.61 0.97
C ASN A 242 5.25 0.91 1.88
N ILE A 243 5.53 1.37 3.11
CA ILE A 243 4.52 1.90 4.02
C ILE A 243 4.91 3.33 4.37
N ALA A 244 4.07 4.29 4.00
CA ALA A 244 4.28 5.72 4.23
C ALA A 244 3.12 6.31 5.04
N VAL A 245 3.35 6.64 6.32
CA VAL A 245 2.36 7.27 7.18
C VAL A 245 2.75 8.71 7.45
N GLY A 246 2.05 9.66 6.85
CA GLY A 246 2.37 11.09 6.94
C GLY A 246 3.80 11.41 6.48
N ASN A 247 4.29 10.68 5.47
CA ASN A 247 5.62 10.82 4.90
C ASN A 247 5.52 10.79 3.36
N PRO A 248 6.19 11.69 2.63
CA PRO A 248 6.10 11.74 1.16
C PRO A 248 6.82 10.57 0.44
N GLY A 249 7.64 9.80 1.15
CA GLY A 249 8.47 8.75 0.56
C GLY A 249 9.73 9.29 -0.13
N VAL A 250 10.56 8.36 -0.58
CA VAL A 250 11.77 8.62 -1.38
C VAL A 250 11.67 7.90 -2.72
N THR A 251 12.02 8.60 -3.80
CA THR A 251 11.91 8.07 -5.16
C THR A 251 12.67 6.76 -5.34
N GLY A 252 11.98 5.75 -5.88
CA GLY A 252 12.55 4.44 -6.20
C GLY A 252 12.77 3.51 -5.01
N GLU A 253 12.42 3.91 -3.79
CA GLU A 253 12.59 3.02 -2.62
C GLU A 253 11.62 1.85 -2.66
N SER A 254 12.01 0.69 -2.12
CA SER A 254 11.15 -0.49 -2.07
C SER A 254 11.36 -1.24 -0.76
N GLY A 255 10.27 -1.72 -0.16
CA GLY A 255 10.30 -2.43 1.12
C GLY A 255 10.59 -1.54 2.33
N ILE A 256 10.35 -0.23 2.22
CA ILE A 256 10.69 0.73 3.28
C ILE A 256 9.44 1.19 4.03
N VAL A 257 9.56 1.25 5.36
CA VAL A 257 8.56 1.84 6.25
C VAL A 257 9.03 3.22 6.68
N ARG A 258 8.20 4.24 6.44
CA ARG A 258 8.40 5.64 6.87
C ARG A 258 7.17 6.13 7.63
N ILE A 259 7.40 6.67 8.83
CA ILE A 259 6.34 7.20 9.69
C ILE A 259 6.75 8.61 10.14
N GLY A 260 5.93 9.59 9.80
CA GLY A 260 6.16 11.01 10.04
C GLY A 260 7.07 11.65 9.01
N THR A 261 7.11 12.98 9.01
CA THR A 261 7.95 13.81 8.13
C THR A 261 9.08 14.43 8.96
N GLU A 262 10.29 14.39 8.41
CA GLU A 262 11.47 14.97 9.04
C GLU A 262 11.23 16.45 9.39
N GLY A 263 11.69 16.88 10.57
CA GLY A 263 11.49 18.24 11.06
C GLY A 263 10.08 18.56 11.56
N THR A 264 9.09 17.68 11.39
CA THR A 264 7.72 17.90 11.88
C THR A 264 7.47 17.19 13.21
N GLN A 265 7.69 15.88 13.26
CA GLN A 265 7.53 15.11 14.49
C GLN A 265 8.83 15.12 15.32
N THR A 266 8.75 15.53 16.58
CA THR A 266 9.90 15.61 17.50
C THR A 266 9.96 14.47 18.53
N ALA A 267 8.94 13.63 18.58
CA ALA A 267 8.85 12.49 19.49
C ALA A 267 7.98 11.38 18.89
N VAL A 268 8.28 10.11 19.23
CA VAL A 268 7.49 8.93 18.86
C VAL A 268 7.08 8.20 20.12
N TYR A 269 5.77 8.03 20.33
CA TYR A 269 5.21 7.24 21.43
C TYR A 269 4.57 5.98 20.88
N MET A 270 5.11 4.81 21.24
CA MET A 270 4.55 3.51 20.90
C MET A 270 4.04 2.82 22.16
N ALA A 271 2.73 2.63 22.23
CA ALA A 271 2.10 1.91 23.33
C ALA A 271 2.64 0.48 23.44
N GLY A 272 2.72 -0.05 24.66
CA GLY A 272 3.18 -1.43 24.92
C GLY A 272 4.69 -1.59 25.11
N ILE A 273 5.52 -0.65 24.64
CA ILE A 273 6.99 -0.77 24.76
C ILE A 273 7.44 -0.79 26.23
N THR A 274 6.85 0.05 27.08
CA THR A 274 7.25 0.18 28.50
C THR A 274 6.43 -0.67 29.45
N THR A 275 5.34 -1.28 28.98
CA THR A 275 4.40 -2.06 29.80
C THR A 275 4.46 -3.57 29.51
N SER A 276 5.30 -3.98 28.56
CA SER A 276 5.55 -5.39 28.25
C SER A 276 6.32 -6.10 29.38
N ALA A 277 6.14 -7.41 29.50
CA ALA A 277 6.94 -8.26 30.39
C ALA A 277 8.42 -8.30 29.95
N LEU A 278 9.26 -8.98 30.76
CA LEU A 278 10.68 -9.24 30.48
C LEU A 278 10.90 -9.58 29.00
N VAL A 279 11.77 -8.82 28.33
CA VAL A 279 12.10 -9.02 26.91
C VAL A 279 13.36 -9.87 26.81
N GLU A 280 13.24 -11.07 26.25
CA GLU A 280 14.38 -11.86 25.78
C GLU A 280 14.70 -11.46 24.32
N GLY A 281 15.92 -10.95 24.05
CA GLY A 281 16.27 -10.53 22.68
C GLY A 281 17.54 -9.70 22.55
N VAL A 282 17.83 -9.28 21.31
CA VAL A 282 18.96 -8.39 20.96
C VAL A 282 18.49 -6.93 21.01
N PRO A 283 19.27 -6.00 21.59
CA PRO A 283 18.91 -4.57 21.60
C PRO A 283 18.76 -3.99 20.19
N VAL A 284 17.69 -3.23 19.97
CA VAL A 284 17.47 -2.43 18.75
C VAL A 284 18.21 -1.10 18.92
N GLY A 285 19.05 -0.77 17.94
CA GLY A 285 19.70 0.53 17.82
C GLY A 285 19.07 1.39 16.72
N VAL A 286 19.44 2.66 16.71
CA VAL A 286 19.04 3.64 15.69
C VAL A 286 20.30 4.10 14.95
N SER A 287 20.27 4.10 13.61
CA SER A 287 21.33 4.70 12.80
C SER A 287 21.27 6.24 12.89
N PRO A 288 22.33 6.96 12.49
CA PRO A 288 22.27 8.42 12.41
C PRO A 288 21.20 8.96 11.44
N THR A 289 20.78 8.16 10.46
CA THR A 289 19.69 8.46 9.51
C THR A 289 18.31 8.02 10.01
N GLY A 290 18.18 7.65 11.28
CA GLY A 290 16.92 7.26 11.90
C GLY A 290 16.46 5.82 11.63
N GLN A 291 17.29 4.97 11.00
CA GLN A 291 16.93 3.58 10.72
C GLN A 291 17.04 2.71 11.97
N LEU A 292 15.97 2.02 12.34
CA LEU A 292 15.99 1.00 13.39
C LEU A 292 16.64 -0.30 12.89
N GLY A 293 17.45 -0.93 13.72
CA GLY A 293 18.06 -2.21 13.39
C GLY A 293 18.84 -2.87 14.52
N VAL A 294 19.40 -4.03 14.24
CA VAL A 294 20.27 -4.77 15.18
C VAL A 294 21.69 -4.86 14.63
N LYS A 295 22.70 -4.71 15.51
CA LYS A 295 24.10 -4.86 15.10
C LYS A 295 24.41 -6.34 14.86
N ARG A 296 24.89 -6.64 13.65
CA ARG A 296 25.25 -8.00 13.22
C ARG A 296 26.74 -8.24 13.49
N SER A 297 27.07 -9.33 14.19
CA SER A 297 28.46 -9.58 14.63
C SER A 297 29.05 -10.94 14.16
N SER A 298 28.27 -11.77 13.47
CA SER A 298 28.76 -13.04 12.91
C SER A 298 29.91 -12.83 11.92
N ALA A 299 30.86 -13.77 11.88
CA ALA A 299 31.95 -13.77 10.90
C ALA A 299 31.46 -13.68 9.44
N ARG A 300 30.25 -14.16 9.13
CA ARG A 300 29.63 -14.06 7.80
C ARG A 300 29.36 -12.63 7.33
N PHE A 301 29.30 -11.68 8.26
CA PHE A 301 29.04 -10.26 7.99
C PHE A 301 30.29 -9.39 8.16
N LYS A 302 31.46 -10.02 8.33
CA LYS A 302 32.72 -9.35 8.62
C LYS A 302 33.79 -9.80 7.63
N GLU A 303 34.63 -8.86 7.24
CA GLU A 303 35.81 -9.11 6.42
C GLU A 303 37.04 -8.57 7.14
N VAL A 304 38.23 -9.04 6.75
CA VAL A 304 39.52 -8.54 7.29
C VAL A 304 39.61 -8.64 8.83
N ILE A 305 39.20 -9.78 9.39
CA ILE A 305 39.24 -10.03 10.84
C ILE A 305 40.70 -10.22 11.28
N LYS A 306 41.24 -9.27 12.06
CA LYS A 306 42.61 -9.29 12.59
C LYS A 306 42.65 -8.84 14.05
N PRO A 307 43.70 -9.19 14.83
CA PRO A 307 43.90 -8.68 16.18
C PRO A 307 43.97 -7.14 16.23
N MET A 308 43.39 -6.52 17.26
CA MET A 308 43.37 -5.05 17.40
C MET A 308 44.75 -4.44 17.67
N ASN A 309 45.66 -5.17 18.34
CA ASN A 309 47.02 -4.73 18.66
C ASN A 309 47.03 -3.29 19.22
N LYS A 310 47.84 -2.37 18.66
CA LYS A 310 47.95 -0.98 19.14
C LYS A 310 46.72 -0.12 18.85
N SER A 311 45.79 -0.58 17.99
CA SER A 311 44.62 0.22 17.60
C SER A 311 43.73 0.55 18.80
N SER A 312 43.67 -0.32 19.81
CA SER A 312 42.90 -0.10 21.04
C SER A 312 43.57 0.85 22.04
N GLU A 313 44.83 1.24 21.85
CA GLU A 313 45.56 2.13 22.78
C GLU A 313 45.04 3.57 22.74
N ALA A 314 44.28 3.95 21.70
CA ALA A 314 43.60 5.23 21.61
C ALA A 314 42.69 5.50 22.83
N ILE A 315 42.14 4.45 23.46
CA ILE A 315 41.25 4.60 24.62
C ILE A 315 41.95 5.21 25.84
N PHE A 316 43.29 5.09 25.95
CA PHE A 316 44.05 5.67 27.06
C PHE A 316 44.11 7.20 27.01
N SER A 317 43.86 7.79 25.84
CA SER A 317 43.81 9.25 25.67
C SER A 317 42.40 9.83 25.86
N LEU A 318 41.38 8.98 25.96
CA LEU A 318 40.00 9.41 26.18
C LEU A 318 39.83 9.99 27.59
N ARG A 319 38.98 11.01 27.71
CA ARG A 319 38.74 11.73 28.97
C ARG A 319 37.29 11.52 29.44
N PRO A 320 37.03 10.61 30.39
CA PRO A 320 35.73 10.46 31.00
C PRO A 320 35.31 11.75 31.71
N VAL A 321 34.03 12.12 31.56
CA VAL A 321 33.45 13.32 32.17
C VAL A 321 32.15 12.98 32.91
N THR A 322 31.80 13.85 33.85
CA THR A 322 30.44 13.94 34.39
C THR A 322 29.73 15.12 33.75
N PHE A 323 28.47 14.96 33.40
CA PHE A 323 27.70 16.01 32.75
C PHE A 323 26.22 15.93 33.12
N ARG A 324 25.47 16.97 32.75
CA ARG A 324 24.00 17.00 32.76
C ARG A 324 23.56 17.46 31.39
N TYR A 325 22.49 16.89 30.86
CA TYR A 325 21.88 17.42 29.65
C TYR A 325 21.33 18.83 29.89
N LYS A 326 21.22 19.61 28.81
CA LYS A 326 20.58 20.93 28.86
C LYS A 326 19.11 20.78 29.30
N LYS A 327 18.55 21.81 29.95
CA LYS A 327 17.22 21.75 30.61
C LYS A 327 16.05 21.51 29.64
N ASP A 328 16.22 21.87 28.38
CA ASP A 328 15.28 21.61 27.29
C ASP A 328 15.22 20.12 26.90
N ILE A 329 16.27 19.35 27.17
CA ILE A 329 16.36 17.92 26.89
C ILE A 329 16.03 17.09 28.15
N ASP A 330 16.64 17.43 29.29
CA ASP A 330 16.33 16.84 30.59
C ASP A 330 16.01 17.93 31.63
N PRO A 331 14.73 18.28 31.81
CA PRO A 331 14.31 19.26 32.81
C PRO A 331 14.71 18.89 34.24
N LYS A 332 14.89 17.58 34.54
CA LYS A 332 15.29 17.10 35.87
C LYS A 332 16.80 17.26 36.11
N GLY A 333 17.57 17.45 35.04
CA GLY A 333 19.02 17.65 35.10
C GLY A 333 19.74 16.49 35.76
N THR A 334 19.42 15.25 35.40
CA THR A 334 20.00 14.04 36.00
C THR A 334 21.52 13.99 35.74
N PRO A 335 22.37 13.76 36.76
CA PRO A 335 23.80 13.54 36.54
C PRO A 335 24.05 12.30 35.67
N GLN A 336 24.94 12.44 34.69
CA GLN A 336 25.34 11.38 33.76
C GLN A 336 26.88 11.27 33.71
N PHE A 337 27.36 10.13 33.23
CA PHE A 337 28.77 9.82 33.03
C PHE A 337 28.99 9.44 31.57
N GLY A 338 30.09 9.86 30.97
CA GLY A 338 30.38 9.51 29.58
C GLY A 338 31.57 10.24 28.99
N LEU A 339 31.53 10.40 27.67
CA LEU A 339 32.53 11.05 26.84
C LEU A 339 31.85 12.14 25.98
N VAL A 340 32.59 13.18 25.62
CA VAL A 340 32.15 14.24 24.72
C VAL A 340 32.55 13.87 23.29
N ALA A 341 31.59 13.75 22.37
CA ALA A 341 31.83 13.24 21.01
C ALA A 341 32.92 14.02 20.27
N GLU A 342 32.91 15.34 20.36
CA GLU A 342 33.88 16.24 19.73
C GLU A 342 35.30 16.09 20.30
N GLU A 343 35.44 15.65 21.55
CA GLU A 343 36.74 15.36 22.14
C GLU A 343 37.25 13.98 21.72
N VAL A 344 36.36 12.99 21.65
CA VAL A 344 36.67 11.65 21.16
C VAL A 344 37.10 11.72 19.70
N GLU A 345 36.41 12.50 18.86
CA GLU A 345 36.71 12.62 17.44
C GLU A 345 38.15 13.09 17.17
N LYS A 346 38.66 14.03 17.98
CA LYS A 346 40.05 14.53 17.87
C LYS A 346 41.09 13.47 18.16
N ILE A 347 40.73 12.44 18.92
CA ILE A 347 41.61 11.34 19.32
C ILE A 347 41.47 10.20 18.30
N ASP A 348 40.24 9.74 18.08
CA ASP A 348 39.90 8.72 17.11
C ASP A 348 38.48 8.93 16.56
N SER A 349 38.43 9.49 15.34
CA SER A 349 37.18 9.73 14.61
C SER A 349 36.34 8.46 14.37
N ALA A 350 36.95 7.26 14.35
CA ALA A 350 36.21 6.01 14.11
C ALA A 350 35.26 5.64 15.27
N LEU A 351 35.47 6.22 16.46
CA LEU A 351 34.67 6.02 17.66
C LEU A 351 33.47 6.98 17.75
N VAL A 352 33.26 7.82 16.74
CA VAL A 352 32.16 8.79 16.71
C VAL A 352 31.29 8.52 15.49
N ALA A 353 29.97 8.58 15.70
CA ALA A 353 29.00 8.62 14.61
C ALA A 353 28.59 10.08 14.36
N HIS A 354 28.43 10.42 13.09
CA HIS A 354 28.07 11.76 12.64
C HIS A 354 26.60 11.84 12.23
N ASP A 355 26.00 13.02 12.39
CA ASP A 355 24.66 13.31 11.88
C ASP A 355 24.66 13.51 10.36
N GLU A 356 23.48 13.78 9.80
CA GLU A 356 23.30 14.01 8.36
C GLU A 356 24.04 15.24 7.83
N LYS A 357 24.45 16.16 8.70
CA LYS A 357 25.25 17.35 8.37
C LYS A 357 26.76 17.12 8.55
N GLY A 358 27.16 15.90 8.92
CA GLY A 358 28.54 15.53 9.16
C GLY A 358 29.10 16.04 10.49
N GLN A 359 28.24 16.42 11.44
CA GLN A 359 28.66 16.86 12.78
C GLN A 359 28.75 15.68 13.75
N PRO A 360 29.71 15.66 14.69
CA PRO A 360 29.76 14.67 15.76
C PRO A 360 28.42 14.57 16.49
N PHE A 361 27.80 13.39 16.45
CA PHE A 361 26.46 13.19 16.98
C PHE A 361 26.46 12.35 18.26
N THR A 362 27.13 11.19 18.23
CA THR A 362 27.22 10.31 19.40
C THR A 362 28.50 9.48 19.40
N VAL A 363 29.00 9.18 20.59
CA VAL A 363 30.09 8.21 20.77
C VAL A 363 29.56 6.79 20.57
N ARG A 364 30.35 5.97 19.87
CA ARG A 364 30.12 4.54 19.65
C ARG A 364 30.62 3.74 20.85
N TYR A 365 29.92 3.84 21.98
CA TYR A 365 30.33 3.23 23.25
C TYR A 365 30.56 1.71 23.17
N GLU A 366 29.87 1.01 22.28
CA GLU A 366 30.11 -0.42 22.05
C GLU A 366 31.52 -0.73 21.52
N GLU A 367 32.09 0.16 20.71
CA GLU A 367 33.45 -0.01 20.17
C GLU A 367 34.48 0.27 21.24
N VAL A 368 34.23 1.28 22.08
CA VAL A 368 35.03 1.56 23.28
C VAL A 368 35.07 0.34 24.19
N ASN A 369 33.92 -0.30 24.44
CA ASN A 369 33.85 -1.53 25.24
C ASN A 369 34.65 -2.68 24.62
N ALA A 370 34.62 -2.83 23.30
CA ALA A 370 35.41 -3.85 22.61
C ALA A 370 36.92 -3.58 22.71
N MET A 371 37.34 -2.32 22.60
CA MET A 371 38.75 -1.91 22.78
C MET A 371 39.21 -2.08 24.23
N LEU A 372 38.36 -1.73 25.20
CA LEU A 372 38.61 -1.94 26.64
C LEU A 372 38.84 -3.42 26.94
N LEU A 373 38.06 -4.32 26.33
CA LEU A 373 38.28 -5.77 26.46
C LEU A 373 39.68 -6.17 25.95
N ASN A 374 40.13 -5.62 24.82
CA ASN A 374 41.47 -5.94 24.30
C ASN A 374 42.59 -5.43 25.22
N GLU A 375 42.50 -4.21 25.73
CA GLU A 375 43.49 -3.68 26.69
C GLU A 375 43.45 -4.44 28.02
N PHE A 376 42.27 -4.80 28.52
CA PHE A 376 42.14 -5.64 29.70
C PHE A 376 42.85 -6.99 29.52
N LEU A 377 42.65 -7.65 28.37
CA LEU A 377 43.31 -8.92 28.06
C LEU A 377 44.84 -8.78 27.94
N LYS A 378 45.34 -7.65 27.43
CA LYS A 378 46.78 -7.38 27.40
C LYS A 378 47.34 -7.20 28.81
N GLU A 379 46.70 -6.39 29.64
CA GLU A 379 47.14 -6.17 31.02
C GLU A 379 47.06 -7.45 31.85
N HIS A 380 46.01 -8.25 31.68
CA HIS A 380 45.89 -9.55 32.34
C HIS A 380 47.09 -10.47 32.01
N ARG A 381 47.50 -10.56 30.75
CA ARG A 381 48.69 -11.34 30.35
C ARG A 381 49.99 -10.77 30.93
N LYS A 382 50.13 -9.45 31.01
CA LYS A 382 51.30 -8.83 31.64
C LYS A 382 51.38 -9.19 33.12
N VAL A 383 50.23 -9.21 33.82
CA VAL A 383 50.15 -9.63 35.22
C VAL A 383 50.58 -11.08 35.38
N GLU A 384 50.09 -12.01 34.55
CA GLU A 384 50.51 -13.43 34.60
C GLU A 384 52.04 -13.59 34.42
N VAL A 385 52.64 -12.83 33.49
CA VAL A 385 54.10 -12.85 33.27
C VAL A 385 54.86 -12.28 34.47
N LEU A 386 54.36 -11.20 35.08
CA LEU A 386 54.97 -10.61 36.27
C LEU A 386 54.89 -11.57 37.46
N GLU A 387 53.76 -12.24 37.67
CA GLU A 387 53.59 -13.26 38.72
C GLU A 387 54.56 -14.43 38.53
N ALA A 388 54.73 -14.92 37.30
CA ALA A 388 55.70 -15.96 36.99
C ALA A 388 57.16 -15.50 37.24
N SER A 389 57.48 -14.26 36.85
CA SER A 389 58.80 -13.67 37.11
C SER A 389 59.06 -13.49 38.60
N LEU A 390 58.06 -13.07 39.37
CA LEU A 390 58.15 -12.94 40.83
C LEU A 390 58.36 -14.31 41.50
N ALA A 391 57.65 -15.35 41.06
CA ALA A 391 57.86 -16.71 41.55
C ALA A 391 59.28 -17.23 41.26
N GLN A 392 59.82 -16.94 40.06
CA GLN A 392 61.18 -17.30 39.70
C GLN A 392 62.23 -16.52 40.51
N GLN A 393 62.02 -15.22 40.71
CA GLN A 393 62.89 -14.39 41.56
C GLN A 393 62.88 -14.89 43.00
N GLN A 394 61.72 -15.25 43.54
CA GLN A 394 61.58 -15.81 44.88
C GLN A 394 62.40 -17.10 45.02
N LYS A 395 62.34 -18.00 44.03
CA LYS A 395 63.16 -19.22 44.00
C LYS A 395 64.66 -18.92 44.00
N THR A 396 65.11 -17.96 43.18
CA THR A 396 66.52 -17.56 43.15
C THR A 396 66.99 -16.93 44.47
N ILE A 397 66.14 -16.15 45.14
CA ILE A 397 66.44 -15.60 46.47
C ILE A 397 66.60 -16.72 47.51
N GLU A 398 65.74 -17.74 47.46
CA GLU A 398 65.83 -18.91 48.33
C GLU A 398 67.13 -19.69 48.11
N GLU A 399 67.52 -19.92 46.85
CA GLU A 399 68.78 -20.56 46.48
C GLU A 399 70.01 -19.76 46.97
N LEU A 400 70.03 -18.44 46.76
CA LEU A 400 71.11 -17.57 47.21
C LEU A 400 71.20 -17.53 48.74
N SER A 401 70.07 -17.45 49.43
CA SER A 401 69.98 -17.49 50.90
C SER A 401 70.53 -18.80 51.47
N ALA A 402 70.23 -19.93 50.82
CA ALA A 402 70.81 -21.21 51.17
C ALA A 402 72.34 -21.24 50.99
N GLY A 403 72.84 -20.74 49.85
CA GLY A 403 74.28 -20.65 49.57
C GLY A 403 75.02 -19.73 50.56
N LEU A 404 74.44 -18.58 50.93
CA LEU A 404 75.01 -17.68 51.94
C LEU A 404 75.07 -18.33 53.32
N LYS A 405 74.06 -19.12 53.72
CA LYS A 405 74.11 -19.89 54.97
C LYS A 405 75.24 -20.92 54.95
N GLU A 406 75.44 -21.61 53.83
CA GLU A 406 76.54 -22.57 53.66
C GLU A 406 77.91 -21.88 53.75
N GLN A 407 78.07 -20.73 53.09
CA GLN A 407 79.31 -19.96 53.15
C GLN A 407 79.58 -19.41 54.57
N ALA A 408 78.55 -18.91 55.26
CA ALA A 408 78.66 -18.47 56.65
C ALA A 408 79.05 -19.63 57.59
N ALA A 409 78.56 -20.85 57.34
CA ALA A 409 78.94 -22.04 58.08
C ALA A 409 80.42 -22.41 57.84
N ARG A 410 80.90 -22.33 56.58
CA ARG A 410 82.33 -22.54 56.24
C ARG A 410 83.26 -21.56 56.94
N ILE A 411 82.93 -20.26 56.92
CA ILE A 411 83.73 -19.22 57.58
C ILE A 411 83.79 -19.44 59.11
N LYS A 412 82.69 -19.86 59.74
CA LYS A 412 82.69 -20.22 61.17
C LYS A 412 83.56 -21.45 61.47
N GLY A 413 83.59 -22.43 60.58
CA GLY A 413 84.50 -23.58 60.70
C GLY A 413 85.97 -23.16 60.59
N GLU A 414 86.31 -22.32 59.63
CA GLU A 414 87.69 -21.83 59.42
C GLU A 414 88.20 -20.90 60.54
N HIS A 415 87.31 -20.23 61.28
CA HIS A 415 87.69 -19.49 62.49
C HIS A 415 87.82 -20.38 63.74
N ALA A 416 87.10 -21.49 63.82
CA ALA A 416 87.26 -22.45 64.92
C ALA A 416 88.59 -23.24 64.85
N ASP A 417 89.20 -23.33 63.67
CA ASP A 417 90.50 -23.98 63.45
C ASP A 417 91.72 -23.02 63.60
N ARG A 418 91.50 -21.74 63.98
CA ARG A 418 92.55 -20.70 64.10
C ARG A 418 92.79 -20.18 65.52
N ASP A 419 92.07 -20.68 66.51
CA ASP A 419 92.37 -20.54 67.96
C ASP A 419 92.88 -21.87 68.50
#